data_AF-A0A1I7SD93-F1
#
_entry.id   AF-A0A1I7SD93-F1
#
_cell.length_a   1.000
_cell.length_b   1.000
_cell.length_c   1.000
_cell.angle_alpha   90.00
_cell.angle_beta   90.00
_cell.angle_gamma   90.00
#
_symmetry.space_group_name_H-M   'P 1'
#
loop_
_entity.id
_entity.type
_entity.pdbx_description
1 polymer ?
#
loop_
_entity_poly.entity_id
_entity_poly.type
_entity_poly.pdbx_seq_one_letter_code
_entity_poly.pdbx_strand_id
1 'polypeptide(L)'
;MQVADEILLTLKDSPIQIFDRTRFNWILPRKNPGFEQLVNQLGVLAAKNKNLRKPLTSMTKFIDSNDENQKIFISWENGENGVIVHGFIKTSKKKLYLRDKNGLPYIENPVCFMDHFFVNGNQEKAIELIDFILQRSTDQVSDLIHSNIRADPIKRAGPDTPQGRKFTRDFGHQSIW
;
A
#
# COMPACT_ATOMS: atom_id res chain seq x y z
N MET A 1 -18.78 5.85 -3.76
CA MET A 1 -19.03 5.24 -5.07
C MET A 1 -19.98 4.09 -4.85
N GLN A 2 -21.16 4.11 -5.48
CA GLN A 2 -22.13 3.03 -5.36
C GLN A 2 -21.66 1.80 -6.14
N VAL A 3 -21.75 0.63 -5.54
CA VAL A 3 -21.39 -0.65 -6.16
C VAL A 3 -22.45 -1.70 -5.81
N ALA A 4 -22.62 -2.69 -6.68
CA ALA A 4 -23.64 -3.73 -6.53
C ALA A 4 -23.44 -4.58 -5.26
N ASP A 5 -24.56 -5.08 -4.71
CA ASP A 5 -24.60 -5.90 -3.49
C ASP A 5 -23.84 -7.22 -3.58
N GLU A 6 -23.53 -7.71 -4.78
CA GLU A 6 -22.72 -8.93 -4.97
C GLU A 6 -21.33 -8.85 -4.30
N ILE A 7 -20.85 -7.64 -4.02
CA ILE A 7 -19.59 -7.39 -3.33
C ILE A 7 -19.73 -7.58 -1.81
N LEU A 8 -20.93 -7.49 -1.24
CA LEU A 8 -21.17 -7.76 0.19
C LEU A 8 -20.75 -9.18 0.60
N LEU A 9 -20.81 -10.16 -0.30
CA LEU A 9 -20.29 -11.51 0.02
C LEU A 9 -18.78 -11.52 0.30
N THR A 10 -18.06 -10.49 -0.16
CA THR A 10 -16.62 -10.31 0.01
C THR A 10 -16.30 -9.38 1.19
N LEU A 11 -17.18 -8.41 1.45
CA LEU A 11 -17.11 -7.44 2.54
C LEU A 11 -17.86 -7.98 3.77
N LYS A 12 -17.15 -8.31 4.84
CA LYS A 12 -17.74 -8.77 6.12
C LYS A 12 -18.32 -7.59 6.91
N ASP A 13 -18.98 -7.84 8.04
CA ASP A 13 -19.67 -6.87 8.94
C ASP A 13 -18.81 -5.73 9.56
N SER A 14 -17.70 -5.34 8.94
CA SER A 14 -16.82 -4.25 9.36
C SER A 14 -16.72 -3.19 8.26
N PRO A 15 -16.87 -1.89 8.60
CA PRO A 15 -16.84 -0.77 7.65
C PRO A 15 -15.47 -0.60 6.97
N ILE A 16 -14.44 -1.22 7.53
CA ILE A 16 -13.11 -1.30 6.91
C ILE A 16 -12.81 -2.77 6.62
N GLN A 17 -12.45 -3.03 5.36
CA GLN A 17 -12.04 -4.36 4.93
C GLN A 17 -10.58 -4.42 4.48
N ILE A 18 -9.85 -5.38 5.05
CA ILE A 18 -8.46 -5.68 4.72
C ILE A 18 -8.41 -6.86 3.77
N PHE A 19 -7.68 -6.70 2.67
CA PHE A 19 -7.39 -7.73 1.71
C PHE A 19 -5.88 -7.91 1.55
N ASP A 20 -5.41 -9.09 1.91
CA ASP A 20 -4.06 -9.58 1.66
C ASP A 20 -4.12 -10.73 0.65
N ARG A 21 -2.94 -11.23 0.24
CA ARG A 21 -2.84 -12.28 -0.77
C ARG A 21 -3.63 -13.54 -0.42
N THR A 22 -3.63 -13.97 0.84
CA THR A 22 -4.36 -15.15 1.30
C THR A 22 -5.87 -14.96 1.13
N ARG A 23 -6.40 -13.79 1.47
CA ARG A 23 -7.81 -13.46 1.28
C ARG A 23 -8.18 -13.34 -0.19
N PHE A 24 -7.32 -12.77 -1.03
CA PHE A 24 -7.54 -12.73 -2.48
C PHE A 24 -7.56 -14.13 -3.09
N ASN A 25 -6.65 -15.01 -2.68
CA ASN A 25 -6.63 -16.43 -3.09
C ASN A 25 -7.89 -17.20 -2.69
N TRP A 26 -8.65 -16.72 -1.71
CA TRP A 26 -9.94 -17.30 -1.33
C TRP A 26 -11.11 -16.76 -2.17
N ILE A 27 -11.01 -15.50 -2.61
CA ILE A 27 -12.03 -14.82 -3.42
C ILE A 27 -11.93 -15.25 -4.90
N LEU A 28 -10.72 -15.38 -5.43
CA LEU A 28 -10.47 -15.67 -6.86
C LEU A 28 -11.02 -17.04 -7.33
N PRO A 29 -10.85 -18.16 -6.60
CA PRO A 29 -11.41 -19.45 -7.01
C PRO A 29 -12.94 -19.44 -7.08
N ARG A 30 -13.58 -18.50 -6.38
CA ARG A 30 -15.04 -18.34 -6.39
C ARG A 30 -15.55 -17.43 -7.49
N LYS A 31 -14.67 -16.88 -8.34
CA LYS A 31 -15.00 -15.93 -9.40
C LYS A 31 -15.97 -14.86 -8.89
N ASN A 32 -15.53 -13.97 -8.00
CA ASN A 32 -16.30 -12.76 -7.69
C ASN A 32 -15.83 -11.63 -8.63
N PRO A 33 -16.39 -11.51 -9.86
CA PRO A 33 -15.98 -10.50 -10.83
C PRO A 33 -16.24 -9.08 -10.33
N GLY A 34 -17.29 -8.88 -9.52
CA GLY A 34 -17.62 -7.57 -8.95
C GLY A 34 -16.47 -7.01 -8.11
N PHE A 35 -15.81 -7.85 -7.31
CA PHE A 35 -14.70 -7.41 -6.49
C PHE A 35 -13.42 -7.10 -7.30
N GLU A 36 -13.10 -7.90 -8.31
CA GLU A 36 -11.99 -7.60 -9.22
C GLU A 36 -12.23 -6.26 -9.95
N GLN A 37 -13.45 -6.06 -10.46
CA GLN A 37 -13.84 -4.81 -11.11
C GLN A 37 -13.72 -3.63 -10.14
N LEU A 38 -14.12 -3.78 -8.88
CA LEU A 38 -13.97 -2.75 -7.86
C LEU A 38 -12.50 -2.34 -7.67
N VAL A 39 -11.59 -3.30 -7.46
CA VAL A 39 -10.16 -2.99 -7.26
C VAL A 39 -9.56 -2.31 -8.49
N ASN A 40 -9.91 -2.79 -9.69
CA ASN A 40 -9.44 -2.21 -10.94
C ASN A 40 -9.99 -0.79 -11.16
N GLN A 41 -11.27 -0.55 -10.87
CA GLN A 41 -11.88 0.79 -10.94
C GLN A 41 -11.24 1.75 -9.95
N LEU A 42 -11.05 1.34 -8.69
CA LEU A 42 -10.36 2.14 -7.69
C LEU A 42 -8.94 2.52 -8.14
N GLY A 43 -8.21 1.58 -8.75
CA GLY A 43 -6.89 1.83 -9.32
C GLY A 43 -6.90 2.84 -10.48
N VAL A 44 -7.90 2.76 -11.37
CA VAL A 44 -8.09 3.74 -12.45
C VAL A 44 -8.40 5.13 -11.90
N LEU A 45 -9.31 5.21 -10.92
CA LEU A 45 -9.65 6.47 -10.26
C LEU A 45 -8.44 7.08 -9.55
N ALA A 46 -7.64 6.26 -8.85
CA ALA A 46 -6.39 6.69 -8.21
C ALA A 46 -5.38 7.25 -9.21
N ALA A 47 -5.20 6.60 -10.36
CA ALA A 47 -4.29 7.09 -11.41
C ALA A 47 -4.78 8.39 -12.04
N LYS A 48 -6.08 8.51 -12.31
CA LYS A 48 -6.67 9.75 -12.83
C LYS A 48 -6.43 10.92 -11.86
N ASN A 49 -6.70 10.74 -10.57
CA ASN A 49 -6.46 11.78 -9.56
C ASN A 49 -4.99 12.19 -9.45
N LYS A 50 -4.05 11.28 -9.73
CA LYS A 50 -2.60 11.55 -9.70
C LYS A 50 -2.00 11.90 -11.07
N ASN A 51 -2.83 12.11 -12.11
CA ASN A 51 -2.39 12.33 -13.50
C ASN A 51 -1.40 11.28 -14.04
N LEU A 52 -1.56 10.01 -13.62
CA LEU A 52 -0.73 8.91 -14.07
C LEU A 52 -1.30 8.29 -15.35
N ARG A 53 -0.41 7.95 -16.30
CA ARG A 53 -0.80 7.29 -17.57
C ARG A 53 -1.39 5.89 -17.37
N LYS A 54 -1.00 5.20 -16.29
CA LYS A 54 -1.44 3.82 -15.97
C LYS A 54 -1.70 3.68 -14.47
N PRO A 55 -2.73 2.89 -14.07
CA PRO A 55 -2.97 2.52 -12.67
C PRO A 55 -1.76 1.89 -12.01
N LEU A 56 -1.40 2.33 -10.80
CA LEU A 56 -0.41 1.64 -9.96
C LEU A 56 -1.02 0.42 -9.27
N THR A 57 -2.34 0.41 -9.10
CA THR A 57 -3.10 -0.65 -8.44
C THR A 57 -4.04 -1.29 -9.45
N SER A 58 -3.98 -2.62 -9.53
CA SER A 58 -4.96 -3.47 -10.22
C SER A 58 -4.92 -4.84 -9.55
N MET A 59 -5.97 -5.64 -9.75
CA MET A 59 -6.07 -6.98 -9.21
C MET A 59 -4.90 -7.85 -9.67
N THR A 60 -4.63 -7.86 -10.97
CA THR A 60 -3.51 -8.58 -11.60
C THR A 60 -2.16 -8.16 -10.99
N LYS A 61 -1.87 -6.85 -10.88
CA LYS A 61 -0.60 -6.37 -10.30
C LYS A 61 -0.42 -6.76 -8.84
N PHE A 62 -1.51 -6.84 -8.09
CA PHE A 62 -1.48 -7.25 -6.70
C PHE A 62 -1.15 -8.74 -6.57
N ILE A 63 -1.85 -9.60 -7.33
CA ILE A 63 -1.69 -11.06 -7.30
C ILE A 63 -0.32 -11.49 -7.84
N ASP A 64 0.09 -10.91 -8.97
CA ASP A 64 1.34 -11.25 -9.64
C ASP A 64 2.57 -10.74 -8.88
N SER A 65 2.38 -9.89 -7.87
CA SER A 65 3.48 -9.46 -7.02
C SER A 65 3.94 -10.62 -6.11
N ASN A 66 5.25 -10.85 -6.04
CA ASN A 66 5.84 -11.79 -5.06
C ASN A 66 5.93 -11.19 -3.65
N ASP A 67 5.09 -10.19 -3.35
CA ASP A 67 5.14 -9.43 -2.12
C ASP A 67 3.95 -9.81 -1.24
N GLU A 68 4.21 -10.72 -0.31
CA GLU A 68 3.21 -11.22 0.64
C GLU A 68 2.77 -10.17 1.66
N ASN A 69 3.51 -9.06 1.78
CA ASN A 69 3.20 -7.98 2.72
C ASN A 69 2.24 -6.94 2.12
N GLN A 70 1.83 -7.08 0.86
CA GLN A 70 0.87 -6.15 0.28
C GLN A 70 -0.50 -6.32 0.92
N LYS A 71 -1.14 -5.18 1.22
CA LYS A 71 -2.50 -5.13 1.74
C LYS A 71 -3.26 -4.02 1.03
N ILE A 72 -4.54 -4.25 0.75
CA ILE A 72 -5.50 -3.23 0.33
C ILE A 72 -6.53 -3.09 1.44
N PHE A 73 -6.69 -1.87 1.93
CA PHE A 73 -7.71 -1.48 2.89
C PHE A 73 -8.79 -0.73 2.12
N ILE A 74 -10.05 -1.15 2.26
CA ILE A 74 -11.20 -0.52 1.62
C ILE A 74 -12.15 -0.04 2.71
N SER A 75 -12.51 1.24 2.67
CA SER A 75 -13.54 1.84 3.52
C SER A 75 -14.88 1.83 2.78
N TRP A 76 -15.91 1.32 3.42
CA TRP A 76 -17.23 1.14 2.82
C TRP A 76 -18.36 1.16 3.87
N GLU A 77 -19.59 1.36 3.42
CA GLU A 77 -20.81 1.26 4.22
C GLU A 77 -21.98 0.69 3.40
N ASN A 78 -23.03 0.24 4.08
CA ASN A 78 -24.29 -0.15 3.43
C ASN A 78 -25.00 1.10 2.91
N GLY A 79 -25.35 1.12 1.63
CA GLY A 79 -26.23 2.12 1.02
C GLY A 79 -27.62 1.56 0.75
N GLU A 80 -28.54 2.42 0.31
CA GLU A 80 -29.93 2.02 0.01
C GLU A 80 -30.04 1.01 -1.15
N ASN A 81 -29.10 1.05 -2.10
CA ASN A 81 -29.12 0.23 -3.33
C ASN A 81 -27.78 -0.49 -3.56
N GLY A 82 -27.11 -0.96 -2.50
CA GLY A 82 -25.77 -1.54 -2.65
C GLY A 82 -24.79 -1.20 -1.55
N VAL A 83 -23.52 -1.30 -1.93
CA VAL A 83 -22.36 -0.90 -1.15
C VAL A 83 -21.91 0.50 -1.55
N ILE A 84 -21.71 1.38 -0.58
CA ILE A 84 -21.04 2.66 -0.80
C ILE A 84 -19.56 2.48 -0.44
N VAL A 85 -18.68 2.52 -1.43
CA VAL A 85 -17.23 2.53 -1.22
C VAL A 85 -16.73 3.97 -1.12
N HIS A 86 -16.10 4.32 0.00
CA HIS A 86 -15.54 5.65 0.24
C HIS A 86 -14.14 5.82 -0.36
N GLY A 87 -13.34 4.75 -0.35
CA GLY A 87 -11.97 4.81 -0.83
C GLY A 87 -11.14 3.60 -0.46
N PHE A 88 -9.85 3.66 -0.79
CA PHE A 88 -8.89 2.63 -0.44
C PHE A 88 -7.51 3.20 -0.14
N ILE A 89 -6.73 2.39 0.59
CA ILE A 89 -5.30 2.55 0.77
C ILE A 89 -4.60 1.22 0.48
N LYS A 90 -3.53 1.25 -0.30
CA LYS A 90 -2.63 0.11 -0.51
C LYS A 90 -1.34 0.30 0.26
N THR A 91 -0.95 -0.71 1.03
CA THR A 91 0.31 -0.70 1.78
C THR A 91 1.18 -1.92 1.45
N SER A 92 2.46 -1.85 1.79
CA SER A 92 3.39 -2.99 1.70
C SER A 92 4.63 -2.73 2.57
N LYS A 93 5.25 -3.78 3.13
CA LYS A 93 6.59 -3.66 3.74
C LYS A 93 7.66 -3.65 2.65
N LYS A 94 8.51 -2.62 2.63
CA LYS A 94 9.55 -2.46 1.61
C LYS A 94 10.93 -2.36 2.22
N LYS A 95 11.86 -3.17 1.72
CA LYS A 95 13.28 -3.01 2.03
C LYS A 95 13.82 -1.76 1.34
N LEU A 96 14.06 -0.70 2.11
CA LEU A 96 14.53 0.58 1.62
C LEU A 96 15.98 0.83 2.04
N TYR A 97 16.74 1.43 1.13
CA TYR A 97 18.12 1.86 1.35
C TYR A 97 18.08 3.37 1.52
N LEU A 98 18.22 3.83 2.75
CA LEU A 98 17.98 5.22 3.16
C LEU A 98 19.29 5.88 3.59
N ARG A 99 19.26 7.20 3.71
CA ARG A 99 20.32 8.00 4.30
C ARG A 99 19.76 8.78 5.47
N ASP A 100 20.49 8.80 6.59
CA ASP A 100 20.09 9.60 7.74
C ASP A 100 20.32 11.09 7.47
N LYS A 101 19.99 11.95 8.45
CA LYS A 101 20.23 13.40 8.36
C LYS A 101 21.71 13.79 8.19
N ASN A 102 22.64 12.90 8.48
CA ASN A 102 24.08 13.08 8.31
C ASN A 102 24.59 12.47 6.98
N GLY A 103 23.69 11.93 6.15
CA GLY A 103 24.02 11.25 4.90
C GLY A 103 24.52 9.81 5.06
N LEU A 104 24.54 9.26 6.28
CA LEU A 104 24.98 7.89 6.55
C LEU A 104 23.94 6.88 6.05
N PRO A 105 24.36 5.85 5.30
CA PRO A 105 23.45 4.87 4.76
C PRO A 105 22.93 3.91 5.84
N TYR A 106 21.64 3.58 5.76
CA TYR A 106 20.98 2.56 6.57
C TYR A 106 19.92 1.80 5.77
N ILE A 107 19.49 0.64 6.28
CA ILE A 107 18.46 -0.19 5.63
C ILE A 107 17.29 -0.34 6.60
N GLU A 108 16.09 -0.10 6.11
CA GLU A 108 14.83 -0.29 6.85
C GLU A 108 13.89 -1.22 6.09
N ASN A 109 12.92 -1.79 6.79
CA ASN A 109 11.80 -2.51 6.18
C ASN A 109 10.44 -2.02 6.70
N PRO A 110 10.09 -0.75 6.48
CA PRO A 110 8.90 -0.15 7.06
C PRO A 110 7.66 -0.48 6.22
N VAL A 111 6.48 -0.28 6.81
CA VAL A 111 5.22 -0.23 6.07
C VAL A 111 5.21 1.04 5.22
N CYS A 112 5.00 0.90 3.93
CA CYS A 112 4.90 2.01 2.99
C CYS A 112 3.48 2.15 2.49
N PHE A 113 2.95 3.38 2.49
CA PHE A 113 1.75 3.74 1.75
C PHE A 113 2.09 3.82 0.25
N MET A 114 1.57 2.90 -0.54
CA MET A 114 1.95 2.71 -1.95
C MET A 114 0.99 3.38 -2.93
N ASP A 115 -0.30 3.41 -2.60
CA ASP A 115 -1.34 4.02 -3.42
C ASP A 115 -2.57 4.31 -2.56
N HIS A 116 -3.38 5.29 -2.94
CA HIS A 116 -4.61 5.65 -2.23
C HIS A 116 -5.56 6.43 -3.14
N PHE A 117 -6.85 6.35 -2.84
CA PHE A 117 -7.88 7.18 -3.46
C PHE A 117 -9.12 7.23 -2.56
N PHE A 118 -9.70 8.42 -2.42
CA PHE A 118 -10.97 8.63 -1.73
C PHE A 118 -11.92 9.39 -2.63
N VAL A 119 -13.14 8.87 -2.74
CA VAL A 119 -14.22 9.45 -3.55
C VAL A 119 -14.50 10.86 -3.05
N ASN A 120 -14.56 11.81 -3.99
CA ASN A 120 -14.75 13.24 -3.71
C ASN A 120 -13.70 13.84 -2.75
N GLY A 121 -12.55 13.18 -2.56
CA GLY A 121 -11.54 13.61 -1.60
C GLY A 121 -12.02 13.58 -0.15
N ASN A 122 -12.88 12.64 0.23
CA ASN A 122 -13.39 12.52 1.60
C ASN A 122 -12.25 12.29 2.62
N GLN A 123 -11.79 13.39 3.24
CA GLN A 123 -10.66 13.40 4.17
C GLN A 123 -10.98 12.70 5.48
N GLU A 124 -12.22 12.78 5.96
CA GLU A 124 -12.66 12.13 7.20
C GLU A 124 -12.48 10.61 7.10
N LYS A 125 -13.00 10.01 6.02
CA LYS A 125 -12.82 8.57 5.75
C LYS A 125 -11.36 8.19 5.48
N ALA A 126 -10.56 9.12 4.95
CA ALA A 126 -9.14 8.89 4.77
C ALA A 126 -8.39 8.81 6.11
N ILE A 127 -8.66 9.73 7.02
CA ILE A 127 -8.07 9.75 8.36
C ILE A 127 -8.52 8.53 9.14
N GLU A 128 -9.82 8.18 9.12
CA GLU A 128 -10.36 6.97 9.75
C GLU A 128 -9.61 5.71 9.29
N LEU A 129 -9.39 5.57 7.97
CA LEU A 129 -8.69 4.43 7.41
C LEU A 129 -7.20 4.41 7.79
N ILE A 130 -6.54 5.58 7.85
CA ILE A 130 -5.15 5.71 8.29
C ILE A 130 -5.02 5.31 9.76
N ASP A 131 -5.88 5.85 10.63
CA ASP A 131 -5.88 5.51 12.06
C ASP A 131 -6.11 4.02 12.28
N PHE A 132 -7.03 3.42 11.54
CA PHE A 132 -7.24 1.97 11.57
C PHE A 132 -6.00 1.17 11.15
N ILE A 133 -5.25 1.64 10.15
CA ILE A 133 -4.00 1.00 9.73
C ILE A 133 -2.95 1.14 10.83
N LEU A 134 -2.79 2.33 11.39
CA LEU A 134 -1.81 2.66 12.44
C LEU A 134 -2.02 1.88 13.73
N GLN A 135 -3.27 1.71 14.17
CA GLN A 135 -3.58 0.95 15.37
C GLN A 135 -3.26 -0.55 15.25
N ARG A 136 -3.17 -1.06 14.01
CA ARG A 136 -2.94 -2.48 13.72
C ARG A 136 -1.52 -2.78 13.27
N SER A 137 -0.76 -1.76 12.88
CA SER A 137 0.68 -1.90 12.72
C SER A 137 1.32 -1.91 14.09
N THR A 138 2.24 -2.86 14.32
CA THR A 138 3.21 -2.77 15.42
C THR A 138 4.13 -1.55 15.28
N ASP A 139 4.15 -1.00 14.06
CA ASP A 139 4.93 0.15 13.66
C ASP A 139 4.21 1.42 14.15
N GLN A 140 4.87 2.24 14.95
CA GLN A 140 4.34 3.53 15.40
C GLN A 140 4.24 4.50 14.20
N VAL A 141 3.49 5.60 14.34
CA VAL A 141 3.48 6.70 13.34
C VAL A 141 4.89 7.21 13.03
N SER A 142 5.81 7.10 14.00
CA SER A 142 7.23 7.40 13.82
C SER A 142 7.95 6.43 12.88
N ASP A 143 7.49 5.17 12.79
CA ASP A 143 8.08 4.07 12.02
C ASP A 143 7.56 4.03 10.57
N LEU A 144 6.44 4.70 10.33
CA LEU A 144 6.09 5.20 9.01
C LEU A 144 7.08 6.29 8.66
N ILE A 145 7.81 6.12 7.55
CA ILE A 145 8.91 7.02 7.19
C ILE A 145 8.44 8.49 7.17
N HIS A 146 8.76 9.17 8.28
CA HIS A 146 8.83 10.61 8.46
C HIS A 146 10.18 10.90 9.13
N SER A 147 11.17 11.24 8.30
CA SER A 147 12.44 11.97 8.54
C SER A 147 13.27 11.84 9.85
N ASN A 148 12.92 11.05 10.87
CA ASN A 148 13.55 11.19 12.19
C ASN A 148 13.72 9.91 13.03
N ILE A 149 13.91 8.75 12.41
CA ILE A 149 14.28 7.51 13.14
C ILE A 149 15.82 7.35 13.17
N ARG A 150 16.35 6.98 14.34
CA ARG A 150 17.75 6.55 14.51
C ARG A 150 17.90 5.13 13.99
N ALA A 151 18.61 4.97 12.88
CA ALA A 151 18.96 3.66 12.35
C ALA A 151 20.37 3.23 12.76
N ASP A 152 20.58 1.92 12.87
CA ASP A 152 21.89 1.35 13.15
C ASP A 152 22.86 1.60 11.97
N PRO A 153 24.11 2.04 12.23
CA PRO A 153 25.10 2.24 11.18
C PRO A 153 25.39 0.93 10.44
N ILE A 154 25.28 0.94 9.10
CA ILE A 154 25.73 -0.20 8.28
C ILE A 154 27.24 -0.37 8.45
N LYS A 155 27.68 -1.59 8.81
CA LYS A 155 29.10 -1.98 8.72
C LYS A 155 29.56 -1.86 7.26
N ARG A 156 30.48 -0.93 7.00
CA ARG A 156 31.04 -0.69 5.65
C ARG A 156 31.70 -1.98 5.15
N ALA A 157 31.11 -2.58 4.11
CA ALA A 157 31.75 -3.64 3.35
C ALA A 157 32.84 -3.02 2.45
N GLY A 158 33.96 -3.71 2.25
CA GLY A 158 35.02 -3.25 1.34
C GLY A 158 34.46 -3.02 -0.08
N PRO A 159 34.94 -1.99 -0.80
CA PRO A 159 34.37 -1.54 -2.07
C PRO A 159 34.31 -2.63 -3.15
N ASP A 160 35.25 -3.57 -3.12
CA ASP A 160 35.35 -4.64 -4.13
C ASP A 160 34.53 -5.89 -3.82
N THR A 161 33.91 -5.95 -2.63
CA THR A 161 33.03 -7.05 -2.26
C THR A 161 31.71 -6.98 -3.05
N PRO A 162 31.02 -8.09 -3.31
CA PRO A 162 29.69 -8.07 -3.93
C PRO A 162 28.71 -7.14 -3.19
N GLN A 163 28.82 -7.09 -1.86
CA GLN A 163 28.05 -6.21 -1.00
C GLN A 163 28.45 -4.73 -1.17
N GLY A 164 29.75 -4.44 -1.25
CA GLY A 164 30.29 -3.10 -1.52
C GLY A 164 29.86 -2.55 -2.88
N ARG A 165 29.94 -3.35 -3.94
CA ARG A 165 29.48 -2.95 -5.29
C ARG A 165 27.98 -2.69 -5.33
N LYS A 166 27.19 -3.53 -4.64
CA LYS A 166 25.75 -3.32 -4.49
C LYS A 166 25.45 -2.01 -3.75
N PHE A 167 26.16 -1.72 -2.67
CA PHE A 167 26.02 -0.44 -1.97
C PHE A 167 26.41 0.74 -2.85
N THR A 168 27.50 0.68 -3.60
CA THR A 168 27.89 1.74 -4.53
C THR A 168 26.84 1.98 -5.61
N ARG A 169 26.22 0.92 -6.15
CA ARG A 169 25.13 1.04 -7.12
C ARG A 169 23.88 1.64 -6.48
N ASP A 170 23.43 1.05 -5.38
CA ASP A 170 22.14 1.39 -4.75
C ASP A 170 22.19 2.78 -4.06
N PHE A 171 23.36 3.23 -3.60
CA PHE A 171 23.57 4.54 -2.95
C PHE A 171 24.27 5.59 -3.82
N GLY A 172 24.81 5.22 -4.98
CA GLY A 172 25.55 6.10 -5.90
C GLY A 172 24.66 6.84 -6.89
N HIS A 173 23.39 6.46 -7.03
CA HIS A 173 22.40 7.28 -7.71
C HIS A 173 22.07 8.49 -6.83
N GLN A 174 22.79 9.59 -7.03
CA GLN A 174 22.34 10.91 -6.61
C GLN A 174 21.04 11.20 -7.37
N SER A 175 19.91 11.13 -6.66
CA SER A 175 18.66 11.81 -6.98
C SER A 175 18.14 11.61 -8.41
N ILE A 176 17.17 10.71 -8.59
CA ILE A 176 16.19 10.87 -9.69
C ILE A 176 15.07 11.75 -9.13
N TRP A 177 15.32 13.07 -9.14
CA TRP A 177 14.28 14.09 -9.02
C TRP A 177 14.40 15.00 -10.23
#